data_AF-T0RFE0-F1
#
_entry.id   AF-T0RFE0-F1
#
_cell.length_a   1.000
_cell.length_b   1.000
_cell.length_c   1.000
_cell.angle_alpha   90.00
_cell.angle_beta   90.00
_cell.angle_gamma   90.00
#
_symmetry.space_group_name_H-M   'P 1'
#
loop_
_entity.id
_entity.type
_entity.pdbx_description
1 polymer ?
#
loop_
_entity_poly.entity_id
_entity_poly.type
_entity_poly.pdbx_seq_one_letter_code
_entity_poly.pdbx_strand_id
1 'polypeptide(L)'
;MIEKYQEKDEVKVLVSKEDYPIVLEKRIAKKVEIMKERLSEKQWVNRLQRFDNELNSIAMIRASASLLGINETTLTLVEDAMDSTLYSLEKIPSLKTILADICGRGDFFLQKALMINYLAIYAIQKSPWNNEATRNKLSMAAFLHDFKTTDENFIKNPVDDEASADQRILYDNFSKHAEEEFQILSQINTVPDDVTKIVRYHHVDLDGTGFPMTEVGKLNPLCQTFNISHNLAVALIKEGFSKKAYSGYFYDLSGRILEKYKDSLDPFSYIL
;
A
#
# COMPACT_ATOMS: atom_id res chain seq x y z
N MET A 1 6.43 -31.32 -6.57
CA MET A 1 7.88 -31.02 -6.59
C MET A 1 8.57 -32.16 -7.33
N ILE A 2 9.54 -31.89 -8.19
CA ILE A 2 10.33 -32.96 -8.83
C ILE A 2 11.29 -33.49 -7.76
N GLU A 3 11.16 -34.76 -7.37
CA GLU A 3 11.95 -35.42 -6.30
C GLU A 3 13.46 -35.16 -6.43
N LYS A 4 13.96 -35.08 -7.67
CA LYS A 4 15.36 -34.79 -8.03
C LYS A 4 15.96 -33.54 -7.35
N TYR A 5 15.13 -32.59 -6.93
CA TYR A 5 15.60 -31.30 -6.40
C TYR A 5 15.29 -31.09 -4.91
N GLN A 6 14.76 -32.10 -4.20
CA GLN A 6 14.37 -31.95 -2.80
C GLN A 6 15.55 -31.70 -1.83
N GLU A 7 16.75 -32.19 -2.18
CA GLU A 7 17.95 -32.05 -1.33
C GLU A 7 18.83 -30.83 -1.68
N LYS A 8 18.37 -29.96 -2.60
CA LYS A 8 19.13 -28.78 -3.02
C LYS A 8 18.65 -27.56 -2.24
N ASP A 9 19.56 -26.91 -1.51
CA ASP A 9 19.27 -25.67 -0.76
C ASP A 9 18.82 -24.52 -1.66
N GLU A 10 19.34 -24.44 -2.89
CA GLU A 10 18.95 -23.44 -3.86
C GLU A 10 18.86 -24.03 -5.28
N VAL A 11 17.69 -23.92 -5.90
CA VAL A 11 17.42 -24.40 -7.27
C VAL A 11 17.03 -23.21 -8.12
N LYS A 12 17.89 -22.85 -9.08
CA LYS A 12 17.58 -21.82 -10.07
C LYS A 12 16.94 -22.50 -11.29
N VAL A 13 15.71 -22.13 -11.59
CA VAL A 13 14.98 -22.61 -12.77
C VAL A 13 14.99 -21.49 -13.81
N LEU A 14 15.54 -21.78 -14.98
CA LEU A 14 15.42 -20.90 -16.14
C LEU A 14 14.09 -21.20 -16.83
N VAL A 15 13.35 -20.15 -17.14
CA VAL A 15 12.04 -20.21 -17.77
C VAL A 15 12.10 -19.35 -19.02
N SER A 16 11.41 -19.76 -20.09
CA SER A 16 11.25 -18.91 -21.27
C SER A 16 10.59 -17.58 -20.86
N LYS A 17 10.81 -16.53 -21.65
CA LYS A 17 10.22 -15.21 -21.35
C LYS A 17 8.69 -15.28 -21.43
N GLU A 18 8.18 -16.10 -22.33
CA GLU A 18 6.76 -16.34 -22.60
C GLU A 18 6.08 -17.09 -21.45
N ASP A 19 6.78 -18.05 -20.83
CA ASP A 19 6.23 -18.84 -19.72
C ASP A 19 6.43 -18.18 -18.34
N TYR A 20 7.27 -17.15 -18.24
CA TYR A 20 7.57 -16.47 -16.97
C TYR A 20 6.31 -15.94 -16.25
N PRO A 21 5.34 -15.29 -16.92
CA PRO A 21 4.10 -14.85 -16.28
C PRO A 21 3.32 -16.02 -15.65
N ILE A 22 3.23 -17.15 -16.36
CA ILE A 22 2.52 -18.36 -15.90
C ILE A 22 3.21 -18.95 -14.66
N VAL A 23 4.54 -19.01 -14.66
CA VAL A 23 5.31 -19.50 -13.51
C VAL A 23 5.17 -18.58 -12.31
N LEU A 24 5.20 -17.26 -12.53
CA LEU A 24 5.00 -16.27 -11.46
C LEU A 24 3.60 -16.41 -10.84
N GLU A 25 2.56 -16.49 -11.66
CA GLU A 25 1.18 -16.68 -11.22
C GLU A 25 1.04 -17.94 -10.36
N LYS A 26 1.55 -19.09 -10.85
CA LYS A 26 1.51 -20.35 -10.08
C LYS A 26 2.31 -20.28 -8.78
N ARG A 27 3.44 -19.57 -8.77
CA ARG A 27 4.26 -19.36 -7.57
C ARG A 27 3.53 -18.51 -6.53
N ILE A 28 2.88 -17.43 -6.97
CA ILE A 28 2.03 -16.59 -6.12
C ILE A 28 0.89 -17.44 -5.57
N ALA A 29 0.13 -18.12 -6.43
CA ALA A 29 -0.99 -18.97 -6.01
C ALA A 29 -0.58 -20.02 -4.96
N LYS A 30 0.56 -20.69 -5.16
CA LYS A 30 1.06 -21.67 -4.19
C LYS A 30 1.46 -21.02 -2.86
N LYS A 31 2.15 -19.87 -2.89
CA LYS A 31 2.46 -19.13 -1.66
C LYS A 31 1.18 -18.66 -0.96
N VAL A 32 0.17 -18.22 -1.71
CA VAL A 32 -1.13 -17.80 -1.19
C VAL A 32 -1.80 -18.93 -0.42
N GLU A 33 -1.88 -20.14 -0.97
CA GLU A 33 -2.41 -21.31 -0.25
C GLU A 33 -1.72 -21.52 1.11
N ILE A 34 -0.38 -21.54 1.11
CA ILE A 34 0.41 -21.71 2.34
C ILE A 34 0.16 -20.56 3.32
N MET A 35 0.00 -19.32 2.82
CA MET A 35 -0.25 -18.16 3.66
C MET A 35 -1.64 -18.17 4.27
N LYS A 36 -2.68 -18.67 3.57
CA LYS A 36 -4.03 -18.79 4.14
C LYS A 36 -4.01 -19.60 5.43
N GLU A 37 -3.36 -20.77 5.42
CA GLU A 37 -3.24 -21.63 6.59
C GLU A 37 -2.46 -20.96 7.74
N ARG A 38 -1.40 -20.21 7.43
CA ARG A 38 -0.59 -19.51 8.44
C ARG A 38 -1.28 -18.30 9.04
N LEU A 39 -2.15 -17.66 8.26
CA LEU A 39 -2.80 -16.41 8.60
C LEU A 39 -4.17 -16.61 9.26
N SER A 40 -4.82 -17.76 9.09
CA SER A 40 -6.17 -18.01 9.60
C SER A 40 -6.30 -17.80 11.10
N GLU A 41 -5.25 -18.06 11.88
CA GLU A 41 -5.26 -17.93 13.34
C GLU A 41 -4.79 -16.55 13.84
N LYS A 42 -4.41 -15.63 12.93
CA LYS A 42 -3.87 -14.33 13.32
C LYS A 42 -4.99 -13.38 13.74
N GLN A 43 -4.83 -12.69 14.87
CA GLN A 43 -5.84 -11.79 15.42
C GLN A 43 -6.21 -10.65 14.45
N TRP A 44 -5.24 -10.03 13.80
CA TRP A 44 -5.49 -8.96 12.83
C TRP A 44 -6.28 -9.44 11.61
N VAL A 45 -6.09 -10.69 11.19
CA VAL A 45 -6.84 -11.33 10.10
C VAL A 45 -8.27 -11.56 10.52
N ASN A 46 -8.47 -12.09 11.73
CA ASN A 46 -9.80 -12.26 12.31
C ASN A 46 -10.56 -10.94 12.44
N ARG A 47 -9.86 -9.81 12.69
CA ARG A 47 -10.49 -8.48 12.70
C ARG A 47 -10.97 -8.06 11.32
N LEU A 48 -10.13 -8.21 10.29
CA LEU A 48 -10.51 -7.85 8.91
C LEU A 48 -11.61 -8.74 8.33
N GLN A 49 -11.56 -10.05 8.60
CA GLN A 49 -12.56 -11.01 8.11
C GLN A 49 -13.98 -10.73 8.63
N ARG A 50 -14.14 -9.98 9.73
CA ARG A 50 -15.46 -9.56 10.24
C ARG A 50 -16.17 -8.57 9.31
N PHE A 51 -15.46 -7.97 8.37
CA PHE A 51 -15.95 -6.93 7.47
C PHE A 51 -16.09 -7.40 6.01
N ASP A 52 -16.28 -8.70 5.80
CA ASP A 52 -16.64 -9.31 4.50
C ASP A 52 -15.51 -9.51 3.48
N ASN A 53 -14.25 -9.59 3.93
CA ASN A 53 -13.11 -9.81 3.01
C ASN A 53 -12.39 -11.15 3.14
N GLU A 54 -12.12 -11.72 1.97
CA GLU A 54 -11.54 -13.04 1.80
C GLU A 54 -10.08 -13.07 2.29
N LEU A 55 -9.77 -14.08 3.10
CA LEU A 55 -8.41 -14.49 3.47
C LEU A 55 -7.45 -14.53 2.26
N ASN A 56 -8.00 -14.68 1.05
CA ASN A 56 -7.33 -14.62 -0.24
C ASN A 56 -6.56 -13.31 -0.45
N SER A 57 -7.21 -12.14 -0.31
CA SER A 57 -6.58 -10.83 -0.53
C SER A 57 -5.44 -10.57 0.47
N ILE A 58 -5.68 -10.92 1.73
CA ILE A 58 -4.67 -10.86 2.80
C ILE A 58 -3.46 -11.75 2.49
N ALA A 59 -3.71 -13.02 2.15
CA ALA A 59 -2.67 -13.98 1.81
C ALA A 59 -1.89 -13.57 0.55
N MET A 60 -2.57 -13.02 -0.46
CA MET A 60 -1.96 -12.53 -1.69
C MET A 60 -1.01 -11.38 -1.42
N ILE A 61 -1.43 -10.35 -0.69
CA ILE A 61 -0.56 -9.19 -0.43
C ILE A 61 0.66 -9.59 0.40
N ARG A 62 0.48 -10.40 1.45
CA ARG A 62 1.63 -10.90 2.25
C ARG A 62 2.58 -11.75 1.40
N ALA A 63 2.05 -12.63 0.54
CA ALA A 63 2.86 -13.45 -0.36
C ALA A 63 3.65 -12.59 -1.37
N SER A 64 3.00 -11.58 -1.94
CA SER A 64 3.60 -10.61 -2.86
C SER A 64 4.72 -9.81 -2.18
N ALA A 65 4.49 -9.27 -0.98
CA ALA A 65 5.50 -8.57 -0.19
C ALA A 65 6.74 -9.45 0.05
N SER A 66 6.54 -10.71 0.44
CA SER A 66 7.60 -11.70 0.60
C SER A 66 8.36 -11.98 -0.71
N LEU A 67 7.66 -12.04 -1.86
CA LEU A 67 8.28 -12.27 -3.17
C LEU A 67 9.07 -11.06 -3.68
N LEU A 68 8.69 -9.83 -3.30
CA LEU A 68 9.47 -8.63 -3.58
C LEU A 68 10.82 -8.64 -2.85
N GLY A 69 10.90 -9.31 -1.69
CA GLY A 69 12.12 -9.45 -0.90
C GLY A 69 12.02 -8.87 0.51
N ILE A 70 10.82 -8.49 0.94
CA ILE A 70 10.58 -8.10 2.33
C ILE A 70 10.75 -9.34 3.21
N ASN A 71 11.72 -9.28 4.13
CA ASN A 71 12.07 -10.41 4.99
C ASN A 71 11.02 -10.63 6.10
N GLU A 72 10.98 -11.84 6.68
CA GLU A 72 9.97 -12.23 7.69
C GLU A 72 9.99 -11.35 8.95
N THR A 73 11.16 -10.83 9.36
CA THR A 73 11.25 -9.90 10.49
C THR A 73 10.47 -8.62 10.19
N THR A 74 10.63 -8.05 9.00
CA THR A 74 9.86 -6.88 8.56
C THR A 74 8.38 -7.21 8.38
N LEU A 75 8.05 -8.37 7.79
CA LEU A 75 6.65 -8.79 7.63
C LEU A 75 5.93 -8.87 9.00
N THR A 76 6.58 -9.48 9.99
CA THR A 76 6.03 -9.57 11.36
C THR A 76 5.82 -8.19 11.98
N LEU A 77 6.78 -7.28 11.81
CA LEU A 77 6.64 -5.89 12.31
C LEU A 77 5.48 -5.12 11.66
N VAL A 78 5.19 -5.39 10.38
CA VAL A 78 4.01 -4.83 9.70
C VAL A 78 2.74 -5.41 10.31
N GLU A 79 2.70 -6.72 10.54
CA GLU A 79 1.55 -7.42 11.13
C GLU A 79 1.22 -6.96 12.55
N ASP A 80 2.23 -6.71 13.37
CA ASP A 80 2.04 -6.18 14.73
C ASP A 80 1.47 -4.75 14.69
N ALA A 81 1.97 -3.90 13.79
CA ALA A 81 1.44 -2.56 13.59
C ALA A 81 0.00 -2.58 13.04
N MET A 82 -0.32 -3.53 12.16
CA MET A 82 -1.68 -3.78 11.68
C MET A 82 -2.61 -4.18 12.81
N ASP A 83 -2.24 -5.15 13.65
CA ASP A 83 -3.12 -5.60 14.75
C ASP A 83 -3.43 -4.45 15.72
N SER A 84 -2.40 -3.69 16.10
CA SER A 84 -2.54 -2.52 16.97
C SER A 84 -3.44 -1.44 16.35
N THR A 85 -3.26 -1.18 15.05
CA THR A 85 -4.09 -0.24 14.29
C THR A 85 -5.54 -0.68 14.25
N LEU A 86 -5.80 -1.91 13.79
CA LEU A 86 -7.16 -2.44 13.64
C LEU A 86 -7.89 -2.50 14.98
N TYR A 87 -7.20 -2.89 16.06
CA TYR A 87 -7.74 -2.83 17.42
C TYR A 87 -8.14 -1.41 17.82
N SER A 88 -7.35 -0.41 17.45
CA SER A 88 -7.65 1.01 17.74
C SER A 88 -8.85 1.51 16.92
N LEU A 89 -8.91 1.17 15.63
CA LEU A 89 -10.03 1.55 14.74
C LEU A 89 -11.35 0.93 15.21
N GLU A 90 -11.36 -0.35 15.60
CA GLU A 90 -12.57 -1.06 16.05
C GLU A 90 -13.21 -0.47 17.31
N LYS A 91 -12.42 0.21 18.16
CA LYS A 91 -12.91 0.83 19.40
C LYS A 91 -13.66 2.13 19.20
N ILE A 92 -13.46 2.79 18.07
CA ILE A 92 -14.02 4.11 17.79
C ILE A 92 -15.11 3.93 16.74
N PRO A 93 -16.41 4.12 17.06
CA PRO A 93 -17.51 3.77 16.16
C PRO A 93 -17.38 4.37 14.75
N SER A 94 -17.00 5.64 14.62
CA SER A 94 -16.81 6.30 13.33
C SER A 94 -15.70 5.67 12.49
N LEU A 95 -14.56 5.34 13.12
CA LEU A 95 -13.44 4.69 12.45
C LEU A 95 -13.75 3.24 12.10
N LYS A 96 -14.50 2.53 12.95
CA LYS A 96 -15.00 1.18 12.68
C LYS A 96 -15.91 1.18 11.44
N THR A 97 -16.78 2.18 11.29
CA THR A 97 -17.62 2.33 10.09
C THR A 97 -16.78 2.59 8.85
N ILE A 98 -15.76 3.45 8.92
CA ILE A 98 -14.82 3.70 7.81
C ILE A 98 -14.09 2.40 7.42
N LEU A 99 -13.56 1.67 8.40
CA LEU A 99 -12.88 0.40 8.17
C LEU A 99 -13.79 -0.63 7.51
N ALA A 100 -15.03 -0.75 7.99
CA ALA A 100 -16.04 -1.64 7.42
C ALA A 100 -16.35 -1.30 5.96
N ASP A 101 -16.47 -0.01 5.65
CA ASP A 101 -16.77 0.48 4.31
C ASP A 101 -15.59 0.27 3.33
N ILE A 102 -14.35 0.49 3.76
CA ILE A 102 -13.17 0.14 2.95
C ILE A 102 -13.12 -1.36 2.66
N CYS A 103 -13.41 -2.18 3.67
CA CYS A 103 -13.44 -3.62 3.49
C CYS A 103 -14.60 -4.05 2.57
N GLY A 104 -15.79 -3.48 2.71
CA GLY A 104 -16.96 -3.83 1.90
C GLY A 104 -16.92 -3.37 0.44
N ARG A 105 -15.98 -2.49 0.06
CA ARG A 105 -15.83 -1.95 -1.31
C ARG A 105 -15.05 -2.85 -2.27
N GLY A 106 -14.74 -4.07 -1.85
CA GLY A 106 -14.07 -5.08 -2.65
C GLY A 106 -12.54 -5.06 -2.55
N ASP A 107 -11.94 -5.98 -3.31
CA ASP A 107 -10.54 -6.38 -3.12
C ASP A 107 -9.54 -5.25 -3.34
N PHE A 108 -9.79 -4.32 -4.27
CA PHE A 108 -8.81 -3.29 -4.64
C PHE A 108 -8.43 -2.38 -3.48
N PHE A 109 -9.41 -1.81 -2.76
CA PHE A 109 -9.14 -0.88 -1.66
C PHE A 109 -8.41 -1.55 -0.51
N LEU A 110 -8.83 -2.77 -0.13
CA LEU A 110 -8.15 -3.53 0.91
C LEU A 110 -6.72 -3.92 0.48
N GLN A 111 -6.55 -4.43 -0.75
CA GLN A 111 -5.24 -4.81 -1.27
C GLN A 111 -4.28 -3.63 -1.30
N LYS A 112 -4.78 -2.45 -1.71
CA LYS A 112 -4.03 -1.21 -1.71
C LYS A 112 -3.62 -0.81 -0.29
N ALA A 113 -4.56 -0.73 0.65
CA ALA A 113 -4.28 -0.42 2.06
C ALA A 113 -3.21 -1.35 2.65
N LEU A 114 -3.35 -2.66 2.44
CA LEU A 114 -2.39 -3.65 2.92
C LEU A 114 -1.01 -3.45 2.29
N MET A 115 -0.93 -3.32 0.96
CA MET A 115 0.35 -3.20 0.26
C MET A 115 1.08 -1.91 0.64
N ILE A 116 0.34 -0.79 0.76
CA ILE A 116 0.89 0.47 1.27
C ILE A 116 1.50 0.27 2.64
N ASN A 117 0.82 -0.44 3.53
CA ASN A 117 1.32 -0.67 4.87
C ASN A 117 2.63 -1.47 4.89
N TYR A 118 2.71 -2.55 4.09
CA TYR A 118 3.95 -3.32 3.94
C TYR A 118 5.10 -2.46 3.42
N LEU A 119 4.86 -1.66 2.37
CA LEU A 119 5.89 -0.82 1.75
C LEU A 119 6.32 0.34 2.66
N ALA A 120 5.37 1.03 3.28
CA ALA A 120 5.64 2.19 4.13
C ALA A 120 6.39 1.79 5.41
N ILE A 121 6.01 0.68 6.05
CA ILE A 121 6.73 0.20 7.22
C ILE A 121 8.09 -0.38 6.84
N TYR A 122 8.21 -1.07 5.70
CA TYR A 122 9.52 -1.50 5.19
C TYR A 122 10.45 -0.30 4.99
N ALA A 123 9.96 0.76 4.35
CA ALA A 123 10.75 1.96 4.10
C ALA A 123 11.12 2.68 5.40
N ILE A 124 10.16 2.90 6.30
CA ILE A 124 10.42 3.65 7.53
C ILE A 124 11.43 2.92 8.44
N GLN A 125 11.53 1.60 8.36
CA GLN A 125 12.52 0.82 9.12
C GLN A 125 13.98 1.16 8.79
N LYS A 126 14.22 1.70 7.59
CA LYS A 126 15.54 2.15 7.15
C LYS A 126 15.78 3.63 7.44
N SER A 127 14.80 4.30 8.05
CA SER A 127 14.85 5.72 8.37
C SER A 127 15.13 5.95 9.87
N PRO A 128 15.64 7.14 10.25
CA PRO A 128 15.79 7.52 11.66
C PRO A 128 14.45 7.67 12.41
N TRP A 129 13.33 7.68 11.69
CA TRP A 129 11.98 7.83 12.25
C TRP A 129 11.35 6.49 12.65
N ASN A 130 12.08 5.38 12.52
CA ASN A 130 11.60 4.04 12.87
C ASN A 130 11.33 3.90 14.38
N ASN A 131 10.07 3.99 14.76
CA ASN A 131 9.59 3.60 16.08
C ASN A 131 8.15 3.09 15.96
N GLU A 132 7.65 2.48 17.03
CA GLU A 132 6.31 1.89 17.05
C GLU A 132 5.21 2.90 16.75
N ALA A 133 5.28 4.09 17.35
CA ALA A 133 4.29 5.14 17.12
C ALA A 133 4.25 5.59 15.65
N THR A 134 5.41 5.74 15.00
CA THR A 134 5.50 6.04 13.57
C THR A 134 4.90 4.94 12.71
N ARG A 135 5.21 3.66 13.01
CA ARG A 135 4.64 2.53 12.26
C ARG A 135 3.12 2.46 12.41
N ASN A 136 2.60 2.66 13.61
CA ASN A 136 1.16 2.68 13.86
C ASN A 136 0.47 3.85 13.14
N LYS A 137 1.12 5.03 13.04
CA LYS A 137 0.59 6.17 12.24
C LYS A 137 0.51 5.83 10.75
N LEU A 138 1.57 5.26 10.17
CA LEU A 138 1.58 4.86 8.76
C LEU A 138 0.53 3.77 8.48
N SER A 139 0.43 2.78 9.37
CA SER A 139 -0.58 1.72 9.28
C SER A 139 -1.99 2.28 9.39
N MET A 140 -2.23 3.22 10.31
CA MET A 140 -3.53 3.87 10.47
C MET A 140 -3.91 4.70 9.23
N ALA A 141 -2.97 5.48 8.68
CA ALA A 141 -3.20 6.21 7.44
C ALA A 141 -3.50 5.27 6.26
N ALA A 142 -2.83 4.11 6.20
CA ALA A 142 -3.06 3.12 5.14
C ALA A 142 -4.50 2.57 5.16
N PHE A 143 -5.14 2.48 6.32
CA PHE A 143 -6.55 2.08 6.42
C PHE A 143 -7.54 3.25 6.48
N LEU A 144 -7.08 4.51 6.52
CA LEU A 144 -7.96 5.69 6.62
C LEU A 144 -7.83 6.66 5.44
N HIS A 145 -7.00 6.37 4.44
CA HIS A 145 -6.98 7.11 3.18
C HIS A 145 -8.05 6.56 2.23
N ASP A 146 -8.52 7.39 1.30
CA ASP A 146 -9.45 7.02 0.22
C ASP A 146 -10.82 6.48 0.69
N PHE A 147 -11.20 6.70 1.96
CA PHE A 147 -12.50 6.24 2.42
C PHE A 147 -13.67 7.00 1.78
N LYS A 148 -13.44 8.18 1.20
CA LYS A 148 -14.43 8.97 0.46
C LYS A 148 -14.39 8.69 -1.05
N THR A 149 -13.39 7.96 -1.53
CA THR A 149 -13.27 7.59 -2.94
C THR A 149 -14.19 6.43 -3.30
N THR A 150 -15.11 6.65 -4.23
CA THR A 150 -16.06 5.62 -4.69
C THR A 150 -15.68 4.96 -6.01
N ASP A 151 -14.89 5.65 -6.85
CA ASP A 151 -14.48 5.15 -8.17
C ASP A 151 -12.97 4.89 -8.18
N GLU A 152 -12.60 3.61 -8.15
CA GLU A 152 -11.21 3.17 -8.22
C GLU A 152 -10.51 3.54 -9.54
N ASN A 153 -11.25 3.87 -10.60
CA ASN A 153 -10.65 4.23 -11.87
C ASN A 153 -9.82 5.51 -11.78
N PHE A 154 -10.24 6.49 -10.98
CA PHE A 154 -9.46 7.72 -10.80
C PHE A 154 -8.17 7.50 -10.00
N ILE A 155 -8.11 6.45 -9.17
CA ILE A 155 -6.88 6.02 -8.51
C ILE A 155 -5.98 5.28 -9.50
N LYS A 156 -6.56 4.38 -10.30
CA LYS A 156 -5.80 3.52 -11.22
C LYS A 156 -5.29 4.30 -12.42
N ASN A 157 -6.10 5.17 -12.99
CA ASN A 157 -5.89 5.84 -14.26
C ASN A 157 -6.11 7.34 -14.06
N PRO A 158 -5.03 8.12 -13.84
CA PRO A 158 -5.12 9.57 -13.82
C PRO A 158 -5.74 10.09 -15.12
N VAL A 159 -6.50 11.18 -15.00
CA VAL A 159 -7.12 11.83 -16.15
C VAL A 159 -6.04 12.47 -17.02
N ASP A 160 -6.08 12.16 -18.32
CA ASP A 160 -5.17 12.70 -19.31
C ASP A 160 -5.72 13.96 -20.01
N ASP A 161 -4.93 14.52 -20.93
CA ASP A 161 -5.31 15.71 -21.67
C ASP A 161 -6.45 15.48 -22.67
N GLU A 162 -6.71 14.23 -23.05
CA GLU A 162 -7.75 13.83 -24.01
C GLU A 162 -9.11 13.55 -23.33
N ALA A 163 -9.14 13.58 -21.99
CA ALA A 163 -10.35 13.33 -21.23
C ALA A 163 -11.49 14.31 -21.54
N SER A 164 -12.70 13.75 -21.59
CA SER A 164 -13.92 14.51 -21.85
C SER A 164 -14.21 15.54 -20.74
N ALA A 165 -15.03 16.55 -21.06
CA ALA A 165 -15.47 17.53 -20.08
C ALA A 165 -16.13 16.87 -18.86
N ASP A 166 -16.95 15.83 -19.08
CA ASP A 166 -17.62 15.09 -18.01
C ASP A 166 -16.61 14.33 -17.13
N GLN A 167 -15.60 13.70 -17.74
CA GLN A 167 -14.52 13.03 -16.99
C GLN A 167 -13.73 14.01 -16.13
N ARG A 168 -13.45 15.22 -16.65
CA ARG A 168 -12.78 16.28 -15.90
C ARG A 168 -13.61 16.76 -14.71
N ILE A 169 -14.92 16.92 -14.86
CA ILE A 169 -15.82 17.28 -13.75
C ILE A 169 -15.83 16.20 -12.66
N LEU A 170 -15.88 14.92 -13.05
CA LEU A 170 -15.80 13.82 -12.11
C LEU A 170 -14.45 13.78 -11.38
N TYR A 171 -13.36 14.03 -12.10
CA TYR A 171 -12.02 14.12 -11.52
C TYR A 171 -11.86 15.30 -10.57
N ASP A 172 -12.43 16.46 -10.88
CA ASP A 172 -12.42 17.61 -9.98
C ASP A 172 -13.13 17.28 -8.66
N ASN A 173 -14.18 16.47 -8.68
CA ASN A 173 -14.82 15.99 -7.46
C ASN A 173 -13.96 14.93 -6.75
N PHE A 174 -13.36 14.00 -7.49
CA PHE A 174 -12.40 13.05 -6.93
C PHE A 174 -11.25 13.78 -6.22
N SER A 175 -10.66 14.81 -6.83
CA SER A 175 -9.49 15.52 -6.26
C SER A 175 -9.73 16.19 -4.90
N LYS A 176 -11.00 16.34 -4.48
CA LYS A 176 -11.39 16.91 -3.19
C LYS A 176 -11.44 15.88 -2.07
N HIS A 177 -11.47 14.58 -2.36
CA HIS A 177 -11.69 13.54 -1.35
C HIS A 177 -10.67 13.63 -0.21
N ALA A 178 -9.39 13.84 -0.50
CA ALA A 178 -8.33 13.91 0.51
C ALA A 178 -8.54 15.06 1.51
N GLU A 179 -9.07 16.21 1.05
CA GLU A 179 -9.39 17.34 1.93
C GLU A 179 -10.65 17.05 2.75
N GLU A 180 -11.68 16.43 2.16
CA GLU A 180 -12.89 16.02 2.89
C GLU A 180 -12.58 14.98 3.98
N GLU A 181 -11.73 14.00 3.67
CA GLU A 181 -11.25 12.99 4.61
C GLU A 181 -10.47 13.63 5.75
N PHE A 182 -9.55 14.54 5.43
CA PHE A 182 -8.82 15.33 6.41
C PHE A 182 -9.77 16.08 7.37
N GLN A 183 -10.81 16.74 6.83
CA GLN A 183 -11.78 17.48 7.65
C GLN A 183 -12.55 16.56 8.61
N ILE A 184 -12.97 15.38 8.14
CA ILE A 184 -13.67 14.38 8.97
C ILE A 184 -12.73 13.84 10.05
N LEU A 185 -11.54 13.38 9.67
CA LEU A 185 -10.60 12.74 10.60
C LEU A 185 -10.05 13.72 11.64
N SER A 186 -9.86 15.00 11.28
CA SER A 186 -9.38 16.04 12.20
C SER A 186 -10.39 16.37 13.32
N GLN A 187 -11.65 15.97 13.18
CA GLN A 187 -12.65 16.10 14.24
C GLN A 187 -12.62 14.94 15.24
N ILE A 188 -11.85 13.90 14.97
CA ILE A 188 -11.74 12.71 15.81
C ILE A 188 -10.46 12.82 16.64
N ASN A 189 -10.59 13.29 17.89
CA ASN A 189 -9.45 13.59 18.80
C ASN A 189 -8.43 12.45 18.99
N THR A 190 -8.83 11.20 18.74
CA THR A 190 -7.96 10.02 18.88
C THR A 190 -7.13 9.73 17.63
N VAL A 191 -7.43 10.35 16.49
CA VAL A 191 -6.64 10.24 15.26
C VAL A 191 -5.44 11.20 15.36
N PRO A 192 -4.20 10.73 15.26
CA PRO A 192 -3.04 11.61 15.35
C PRO A 192 -2.97 12.61 14.19
N ASP A 193 -2.48 13.83 14.45
CA ASP A 193 -2.29 14.88 13.43
C ASP A 193 -1.42 14.43 12.24
N ASP A 194 -0.43 13.57 12.47
CA ASP A 194 0.38 13.03 11.39
C ASP A 194 -0.43 12.14 10.46
N VAL A 195 -1.41 11.38 10.99
CA VAL A 195 -2.32 10.55 10.18
C VAL A 195 -3.21 11.43 9.33
N THR A 196 -3.80 12.48 9.91
CA THR A 196 -4.66 13.41 9.14
C THR A 196 -3.87 14.15 8.07
N LYS A 197 -2.61 14.55 8.35
CA LYS A 197 -1.72 15.15 7.34
C LYS A 197 -1.37 14.18 6.21
N ILE A 198 -1.05 12.92 6.53
CA ILE A 198 -0.80 11.90 5.50
C ILE A 198 -2.03 11.73 4.62
N VAL A 199 -3.22 11.55 5.22
CA VAL A 199 -4.48 11.43 4.49
C VAL A 199 -4.77 12.67 3.65
N ARG A 200 -4.46 13.87 4.13
CA ARG A 200 -4.65 15.10 3.34
C ARG A 200 -3.74 15.17 2.11
N TYR A 201 -2.51 14.70 2.24
CA TYR A 201 -1.45 14.94 1.25
C TYR A 201 -1.06 13.70 0.44
N HIS A 202 -1.81 12.60 0.52
CA HIS A 202 -1.39 11.32 -0.09
C HIS A 202 -1.30 11.33 -1.62
N HIS A 203 -1.95 12.28 -2.29
CA HIS A 203 -1.88 12.49 -3.74
C HIS A 203 -0.88 13.59 -4.17
N VAL A 204 -0.14 14.20 -3.25
CA VAL A 204 0.86 15.20 -3.58
C VAL A 204 2.17 14.51 -3.95
N ASP A 205 2.47 14.46 -5.25
CA ASP A 205 3.66 13.76 -5.74
C ASP A 205 4.95 14.54 -5.49
N LEU A 206 6.03 13.79 -5.21
CA LEU A 206 7.34 14.35 -4.86
C LEU A 206 8.07 14.97 -6.07
N ASP A 207 7.54 14.81 -7.28
CA ASP A 207 7.98 15.52 -8.49
C ASP A 207 7.20 16.83 -8.74
N GLY A 208 6.17 17.11 -7.92
CA GLY A 208 5.33 18.30 -8.04
C GLY A 208 4.13 18.16 -8.99
N THR A 209 3.84 16.98 -9.53
CA THR A 209 2.74 16.76 -10.49
C THR A 209 1.41 16.34 -9.86
N GLY A 210 1.44 15.88 -8.61
CA GLY A 210 0.25 15.42 -7.90
C GLY A 210 -0.68 16.54 -7.43
N PHE A 211 -1.79 16.19 -6.77
CA PHE A 211 -2.78 17.17 -6.34
C PHE A 211 -2.96 17.24 -4.82
N PRO A 212 -3.12 18.45 -4.26
CA PRO A 212 -2.86 19.75 -4.90
C PRO A 212 -1.35 20.03 -5.13
N MET A 213 -0.97 20.44 -6.35
CA MET A 213 0.44 20.64 -6.77
C MET A 213 1.21 21.63 -5.87
N THR A 214 0.52 22.65 -5.36
CA THR A 214 1.12 23.72 -4.55
C THR A 214 1.59 23.27 -3.17
N GLU A 215 1.21 22.07 -2.73
CA GLU A 215 1.43 21.60 -1.36
C GLU A 215 2.68 20.70 -1.23
N VAL A 216 3.44 20.47 -2.30
CA VAL A 216 4.63 19.59 -2.26
C VAL A 216 5.63 19.99 -1.18
N GLY A 217 5.77 21.30 -0.92
CA GLY A 217 6.64 21.84 0.15
C GLY A 217 6.18 21.51 1.58
N LYS A 218 4.96 21.02 1.77
CA LYS A 218 4.39 20.69 3.10
C LYS A 218 4.54 19.21 3.46
N LEU A 219 5.08 18.39 2.56
CA LEU A 219 5.31 16.98 2.79
C LEU A 219 6.40 16.75 3.85
N ASN A 220 5.99 16.26 5.01
CA ASN A 220 6.91 15.76 6.02
C ASN A 220 7.45 14.35 5.62
N PRO A 221 8.48 13.81 6.30
CA PRO A 221 9.05 12.51 5.95
C PRO A 221 8.04 11.34 5.93
N LEU A 222 7.00 11.38 6.77
CA LEU A 222 5.98 10.33 6.78
C LEU A 222 5.04 10.43 5.58
N CYS A 223 4.67 11.66 5.19
CA CYS A 223 3.90 11.89 3.96
C CYS A 223 4.70 11.43 2.75
N GLN A 224 5.98 11.80 2.66
CA GLN A 224 6.86 11.35 1.56
C GLN A 224 6.93 9.82 1.48
N THR A 225 7.18 9.14 2.62
CA THR A 225 7.21 7.67 2.71
C THR A 225 5.88 7.06 2.26
N PHE A 226 4.77 7.63 2.71
CA PHE A 226 3.43 7.15 2.39
C PHE A 226 3.10 7.32 0.91
N ASN A 227 3.38 8.49 0.33
CA ASN A 227 3.04 8.81 -1.06
C ASN A 227 3.81 7.92 -2.05
N ILE A 228 5.10 7.67 -1.79
CA ILE A 228 5.89 6.72 -2.59
C ILE A 228 5.28 5.31 -2.45
N SER A 229 4.94 4.90 -1.24
CA SER A 229 4.33 3.58 -0.97
C SER A 229 2.96 3.44 -1.63
N HIS A 230 2.14 4.49 -1.64
CA HIS A 230 0.83 4.57 -2.29
C HIS A 230 0.95 4.34 -3.79
N ASN A 231 1.75 5.17 -4.45
CA ASN A 231 1.89 5.11 -5.91
C ASN A 231 2.54 3.80 -6.37
N LEU A 232 3.53 3.31 -5.61
CA LEU A 232 4.13 2.00 -5.86
C LEU A 232 3.13 0.86 -5.64
N ALA A 233 2.28 0.91 -4.61
CA ALA A 233 1.23 -0.10 -4.41
C ALA A 233 0.24 -0.12 -5.57
N VAL A 234 -0.19 1.04 -6.07
CA VAL A 234 -1.06 1.14 -7.25
C VAL A 234 -0.38 0.52 -8.48
N ALA A 235 0.89 0.85 -8.75
CA ALA A 235 1.65 0.27 -9.85
C ALA A 235 1.74 -1.27 -9.74
N LEU A 236 2.04 -1.78 -8.54
CA LEU A 236 2.12 -3.22 -8.28
C LEU A 236 0.78 -3.93 -8.48
N ILE A 237 -0.33 -3.34 -8.04
CA ILE A 237 -1.66 -3.92 -8.23
C ILE A 237 -2.03 -3.96 -9.72
N LYS A 238 -1.70 -2.90 -10.48
CA LYS A 238 -1.97 -2.83 -11.93
C LYS A 238 -1.12 -3.80 -12.75
N GLU A 239 0.15 -3.98 -12.37
CA GLU A 239 1.15 -4.72 -13.16
C GLU A 239 1.48 -6.13 -12.61
N GLY A 240 0.75 -6.60 -11.59
CA GLY A 240 0.82 -8.00 -11.12
C GLY A 240 1.93 -8.30 -10.11
N PHE A 241 2.24 -7.37 -9.19
CA PHE A 241 3.14 -7.54 -8.04
C PHE A 241 4.54 -8.06 -8.38
N SER A 242 5.05 -7.77 -9.58
CA SER A 242 6.34 -8.26 -10.05
C SER A 242 7.50 -7.37 -9.63
N LYS A 243 8.71 -7.94 -9.49
CA LYS A 243 9.95 -7.14 -9.35
C LYS A 243 10.15 -6.18 -10.51
N LYS A 244 9.68 -6.55 -11.72
CA LYS A 244 9.72 -5.67 -12.89
C LYS A 244 8.88 -4.41 -12.67
N ALA A 245 7.62 -4.56 -12.24
CA ALA A 245 6.74 -3.44 -11.92
C ALA A 245 7.35 -2.54 -10.84
N TYR A 246 7.89 -3.15 -9.78
CA TYR A 246 8.61 -2.42 -8.73
C TYR A 246 9.77 -1.59 -9.29
N SER A 247 10.67 -2.23 -10.05
CA SER A 247 11.84 -1.57 -10.62
C SER A 247 11.47 -0.49 -11.64
N GLY A 248 10.44 -0.74 -12.46
CA GLY A 248 9.94 0.22 -13.44
C GLY A 248 9.44 1.50 -12.78
N TYR A 249 8.60 1.37 -11.75
CA TYR A 249 8.15 2.50 -10.96
C TYR A 249 9.31 3.23 -10.27
N PHE A 250 10.23 2.49 -9.63
CA PHE A 250 11.37 3.08 -8.94
C PHE A 250 12.24 3.91 -9.88
N TYR A 251 12.60 3.36 -11.04
CA TYR A 251 13.46 4.06 -12.00
C TYR A 251 12.75 5.27 -12.62
N ASP A 252 11.46 5.16 -12.97
CA ASP A 252 10.66 6.29 -13.42
C ASP A 252 10.68 7.44 -12.40
N LEU A 253 10.28 7.14 -11.16
CA LEU A 253 10.25 8.16 -10.10
C LEU A 253 11.63 8.75 -9.83
N SER A 254 12.69 7.93 -9.81
CA SER A 254 14.06 8.40 -9.61
C SER A 254 14.52 9.42 -10.67
N GLY A 255 13.95 9.34 -11.88
CA GLY A 255 14.25 10.25 -12.99
C GLY A 255 13.53 11.59 -12.91
N ARG A 256 12.37 11.66 -12.23
CA ARG A 256 11.52 12.87 -12.18
C ARG A 256 11.40 13.52 -10.79
N ILE A 257 11.70 12.80 -9.71
CA ILE A 257 11.59 13.30 -8.34
C ILE A 257 12.40 14.60 -8.15
N LEU A 258 11.84 15.57 -7.41
CA LEU A 258 12.55 16.81 -7.12
C LEU A 258 13.79 16.53 -6.26
N GLU A 259 14.90 17.22 -6.55
CA GLU A 259 16.22 17.00 -5.93
C GLU A 259 16.16 16.91 -4.39
N LYS A 260 15.40 17.80 -3.76
CA LYS A 260 15.26 17.88 -2.30
C LYS A 260 14.58 16.66 -1.65
N TYR A 261 14.00 15.75 -2.44
CA TYR A 261 13.29 14.57 -1.97
C TYR A 261 13.95 13.25 -2.43
N LYS A 262 15.13 13.30 -3.06
CA LYS A 262 15.81 12.08 -3.52
C LYS A 262 16.08 11.09 -2.39
N ASP A 263 16.49 11.57 -1.22
CA ASP A 263 16.77 10.74 -0.04
C ASP A 263 15.55 9.92 0.41
N SER A 264 14.33 10.36 0.07
CA SER A 264 13.09 9.64 0.39
C SER A 264 12.93 8.34 -0.42
N LEU A 265 13.69 8.18 -1.51
CA LEU A 265 13.75 6.94 -2.31
C LEU A 265 14.74 5.91 -1.75
N ASP A 266 15.74 6.32 -0.98
CA ASP A 266 16.82 5.44 -0.51
C ASP A 266 16.29 4.16 0.16
N PRO A 267 15.28 4.22 1.06
CA PRO A 267 14.73 3.01 1.67
C PRO A 267 14.15 2.01 0.66
N PHE A 268 13.61 2.49 -0.46
CA PHE A 268 12.97 1.66 -1.49
C PHE A 268 14.00 1.01 -2.43
N SER A 269 15.23 1.53 -2.49
CA SER A 269 16.29 0.96 -3.33
C SER A 269 16.74 -0.43 -2.86
N TYR A 270 16.58 -0.74 -1.57
CA TYR A 270 17.02 -2.01 -0.97
C TYR A 270 16.21 -3.25 -1.39
N ILE A 271 15.13 -3.09 -2.16
CA ILE A 271 14.33 -4.19 -2.74
C ILE A 271 14.82 -4.60 -4.14
N LEU A 272 15.48 -3.69 -4.86
CA LEU A 272 16.00 -3.90 -6.21
C LEU A 272 17.07 -4.99 -6.21
#